data_AF-A0A939AWV2-F1
#
_entry.id   AF-A0A939AWV2-F1
#
_cell.length_a   1.000
_cell.length_b   1.000
_cell.length_c   1.000
_cell.angle_alpha   90.00
_cell.angle_beta   90.00
_cell.angle_gamma   90.00
#
_symmetry.space_group_name_H-M   'P 1'
#
loop_
_entity.id
_entity.type
_entity.pdbx_description
1 polymer ?
#
loop_
_entity_poly.entity_id
_entity_poly.type
_entity_poly.pdbx_seq_one_letter_code
_entity_poly.pdbx_strand_id
1 'polypeptide(L)'
;MNDDIITCTNETQPAACGLSRRDFLKLTAAAGGTAALLGAAPAFQKLVEAQAASAAYPLAEPENQLYTVCLQCNTGCGIKVKLLDGVAAKIDGNPYSPWNMWPHPAYTTPIGQMATVEGALCPKGQAGLQTAYDPYRIVSVL
;
A
#
# COMPACT_ATOMS: atom_id res chain seq x y z
N MET A 1 37.12 19.81 -43.51
CA MET A 1 38.27 19.03 -43.04
C MET A 1 37.88 18.36 -41.73
N ASN A 2 37.53 17.09 -41.66
CA ASN A 2 37.29 16.06 -42.68
C ASN A 2 36.31 15.07 -42.04
N ASP A 3 35.45 14.52 -42.88
CA ASP A 3 34.58 13.41 -42.60
C ASP A 3 35.37 12.19 -42.14
N ASP A 4 35.12 11.72 -40.92
CA ASP A 4 35.28 10.31 -40.59
C ASP A 4 33.93 9.79 -40.12
N ILE A 5 33.07 9.55 -41.11
CA ILE A 5 32.06 8.50 -41.03
C ILE A 5 32.80 7.26 -40.53
N ILE A 6 32.66 6.92 -39.25
CA ILE A 6 33.09 5.62 -38.73
C ILE A 6 32.16 4.60 -39.37
N THR A 7 32.55 4.14 -40.57
CA THR A 7 31.98 2.98 -41.21
C THR A 7 32.28 1.79 -40.32
N CYS A 8 31.31 1.39 -39.51
CA CYS A 8 31.33 0.13 -38.76
C CYS A 8 31.17 -1.03 -39.76
N THR A 9 32.17 -1.25 -40.60
CA THR A 9 32.26 -2.38 -41.53
C THR A 9 33.04 -3.51 -40.87
N ASN A 10 32.32 -4.58 -40.51
CA ASN A 10 32.77 -5.97 -40.32
C ASN A 10 34.11 -6.25 -39.61
N GLU A 11 34.02 -6.70 -38.35
CA GLU A 11 34.15 -8.10 -37.88
C GLU A 11 34.58 -8.16 -36.40
N THR A 12 35.11 -7.08 -35.83
CA THR A 12 35.31 -6.92 -34.38
C THR A 12 34.99 -5.50 -33.94
N GLN A 13 34.23 -5.36 -32.85
CA GLN A 13 33.67 -4.08 -32.41
C GLN A 13 34.64 -3.39 -31.42
N PRO A 14 35.12 -2.15 -31.68
CA PRO A 14 36.01 -1.45 -30.76
C PRO A 14 35.24 -0.97 -29.51
N ALA A 15 35.90 -1.02 -28.34
CA ALA A 15 35.33 -0.81 -27.01
C ALA A 15 34.72 0.58 -26.73
N ALA A 16 34.78 1.51 -27.69
CA ALA A 16 34.37 2.91 -27.53
C ALA A 16 33.05 3.29 -28.23
N CYS A 17 32.34 2.34 -28.85
CA CYS A 17 31.08 2.63 -29.56
C CYS A 17 29.86 2.36 -28.65
N GLY A 18 29.09 3.41 -28.32
CA GLY A 18 27.82 3.29 -27.61
C GLY A 18 26.84 2.40 -28.37
N LEU A 19 26.23 1.44 -27.67
CA LEU A 19 25.13 0.53 -28.05
C LEU A 19 24.92 0.35 -29.57
N SER A 20 25.43 -0.75 -30.13
CA SER A 20 25.26 -1.01 -31.56
C SER A 20 23.80 -1.30 -31.91
N ARG A 21 23.41 -1.02 -33.16
CA ARG A 21 22.07 -1.35 -33.69
C ARG A 21 21.71 -2.83 -33.49
N ARG A 22 22.71 -3.72 -33.56
CA ARG A 22 22.54 -5.15 -33.35
C ARG A 22 22.29 -5.48 -31.88
N ASP A 23 23.01 -4.83 -30.97
CA ASP A 23 22.82 -5.01 -29.53
C ASP A 23 21.47 -4.43 -29.08
N PHE A 24 21.05 -3.30 -29.66
CA PHE A 24 19.71 -2.75 -29.46
C PHE A 24 18.63 -3.74 -29.89
N LEU A 25 18.72 -4.31 -31.10
CA LEU A 25 17.74 -5.30 -31.58
C LEU A 25 17.71 -6.56 -30.73
N LYS A 26 18.86 -7.06 -30.28
CA LYS A 26 18.94 -8.20 -29.36
C LYS A 26 18.29 -7.90 -28.02
N LEU A 27 18.56 -6.72 -27.46
CA LEU A 27 18.00 -6.29 -26.18
C LEU A 27 16.48 -6.11 -26.28
N THR A 28 15.99 -5.44 -27.32
CA THR A 28 14.55 -5.23 -27.53
C THR A 28 13.82 -6.53 -27.82
N ALA A 29 14.44 -7.46 -28.57
CA ALA A 29 13.84 -8.78 -28.82
C ALA A 29 13.80 -9.63 -27.55
N ALA A 30 14.84 -9.61 -26.73
CA ALA A 30 14.87 -10.33 -25.46
C ALA A 30 13.85 -9.74 -24.47
N ALA A 31 13.84 -8.41 -24.29
CA ALA A 31 12.91 -7.73 -23.39
C ALA A 31 11.46 -7.81 -23.86
N GLY A 32 11.20 -7.58 -25.15
CA GLY A 32 9.86 -7.69 -25.74
C GLY A 32 9.34 -9.13 -25.76
N GLY A 33 10.20 -10.10 -26.07
CA GLY A 33 9.84 -11.52 -26.09
C GLY A 33 9.51 -12.07 -24.71
N THR A 34 10.31 -11.72 -23.69
CA THR A 34 10.03 -12.08 -22.29
C THR A 34 8.77 -11.41 -21.76
N ALA A 35 8.57 -10.12 -22.05
CA ALA A 35 7.35 -9.41 -21.67
C ALA A 35 6.09 -10.01 -22.32
N ALA A 36 6.16 -10.40 -23.60
CA ALA A 36 5.04 -11.04 -24.29
C ALA A 36 4.72 -12.44 -23.72
N LEU A 37 5.75 -13.23 -23.41
CA LEU A 37 5.57 -14.55 -22.80
C LEU A 37 4.98 -14.46 -21.39
N LEU A 38 5.47 -13.52 -20.57
CA LEU A 38 4.91 -13.26 -19.25
C LEU A 38 3.48 -12.70 -19.36
N GLY A 39 3.22 -11.79 -20.31
CA GLY A 39 1.89 -11.26 -20.57
C GLY A 39 0.88 -12.31 -21.06
N ALA A 40 1.33 -13.34 -21.78
CA ALA A 40 0.45 -14.44 -22.22
C ALA A 40 0.31 -15.55 -21.17
N ALA A 41 1.14 -15.56 -20.12
CA ALA A 41 1.10 -16.57 -19.08
C ALA A 41 -0.08 -16.31 -18.11
N PRO A 42 -1.05 -17.23 -17.98
CA PRO A 42 -2.22 -17.02 -17.13
C PRO A 42 -1.86 -16.89 -15.64
N ALA A 43 -0.76 -17.51 -15.20
CA ALA A 43 -0.26 -17.36 -13.83
C ALA A 43 0.25 -15.95 -13.56
N PHE A 44 0.90 -15.30 -14.53
CA PHE A 44 1.37 -13.94 -14.41
C PHE A 44 0.21 -12.95 -14.45
N GLN A 45 -0.77 -13.15 -15.34
CA GLN A 45 -2.01 -12.34 -15.35
C GLN A 45 -2.75 -12.39 -14.01
N LYS A 46 -2.92 -13.59 -13.43
CA LYS A 46 -3.52 -13.73 -12.09
C LYS A 46 -2.70 -13.06 -10.98
N LEU A 47 -1.37 -13.08 -11.08
CA LEU A 47 -0.51 -12.36 -10.15
C LEU A 47 -0.67 -10.84 -10.30
N VAL A 48 -0.75 -10.33 -11.52
CA VAL A 48 -0.97 -8.91 -11.80
C VAL A 48 -2.35 -8.46 -11.29
N GLU A 49 -3.39 -9.26 -11.51
CA GLU A 49 -4.73 -9.00 -10.97
C GLU A 49 -4.76 -9.05 -9.44
N ALA A 50 -4.11 -10.04 -8.81
CA ALA A 50 -4.00 -10.13 -7.36
C ALA A 50 -3.16 -8.97 -6.78
N GLN A 51 -2.16 -8.49 -7.51
CA GLN A 51 -1.38 -7.31 -7.14
C GLN A 51 -2.22 -6.03 -7.25
N ALA A 52 -3.04 -5.91 -8.28
CA ALA A 52 -3.98 -4.80 -8.44
C ALA A 52 -5.08 -4.82 -7.36
N ALA A 53 -5.59 -6.00 -7.01
CA ALA A 53 -6.55 -6.17 -5.92
C ALA A 53 -5.92 -5.90 -4.54
N SER A 54 -4.65 -6.23 -4.33
CA SER A 54 -3.94 -5.91 -3.08
C SER A 54 -3.52 -4.44 -2.97
N ALA A 55 -3.53 -3.69 -4.08
CA ALA A 55 -3.30 -2.25 -4.06
C ALA A 55 -4.50 -1.48 -3.47
N ALA A 56 -5.72 -2.03 -3.60
CA ALA A 56 -6.92 -1.48 -2.96
C ALA A 56 -6.99 -1.99 -1.51
N TYR A 57 -6.64 -1.12 -0.56
CA TYR A 57 -6.86 -1.39 0.86
C TYR A 57 -8.14 -0.67 1.30
N PRO A 58 -9.32 -1.35 1.28
CA PRO A 58 -10.62 -0.70 1.53
C PRO A 58 -10.69 -0.07 2.93
N LEU A 59 -9.89 -0.58 3.87
CA LEU A 59 -9.80 -0.06 5.23
C LEU A 59 -9.06 1.29 5.33
N ALA A 60 -8.37 1.74 4.28
CA ALA A 60 -7.79 3.10 4.21
C ALA A 60 -8.78 4.13 3.67
N GLU A 61 -9.94 3.70 3.14
CA GLU A 61 -10.92 4.62 2.61
C GLU A 61 -11.58 5.40 3.76
N PRO A 62 -11.74 6.73 3.64
CA PRO A 62 -12.27 7.57 4.71
C PRO A 62 -13.71 7.20 5.10
N GLU A 63 -14.48 6.62 4.19
CA GLU A 63 -15.85 6.15 4.42
C GLU A 63 -15.93 4.91 5.32
N ASN A 64 -14.88 4.08 5.31
CA ASN A 64 -14.78 2.86 6.10
C ASN A 64 -14.12 3.12 7.46
N GLN A 65 -14.04 4.38 7.91
CA GLN A 65 -13.33 4.77 9.12
C GLN A 65 -14.23 5.60 10.04
N LEU A 66 -14.34 5.17 11.30
CA LEU A 66 -15.08 5.88 12.34
C LEU A 66 -14.15 6.34 13.46
N TYR A 67 -14.24 7.60 13.83
CA TYR A 67 -13.51 8.14 14.97
C TYR A 67 -14.34 8.01 16.24
N THR A 68 -13.75 7.43 17.28
CA THR A 68 -14.39 7.24 18.59
C THR A 68 -13.33 7.27 19.70
N VAL A 69 -13.69 6.87 20.91
CA VAL A 69 -12.84 6.86 22.10
C VAL A 69 -12.66 5.44 22.64
N CYS A 70 -11.43 5.13 23.07
CA CYS A 70 -11.07 3.84 23.64
C CYS A 70 -11.33 3.85 25.16
N LEU A 71 -12.08 2.85 25.63
CA LEU A 71 -12.43 2.67 27.05
C LEU A 71 -11.77 1.42 27.66
N GLN A 72 -10.67 0.95 27.09
CA GLN A 72 -9.91 -0.19 27.62
C GLN A 72 -9.07 0.18 28.86
N CYS A 73 -8.96 1.48 29.18
CA CYS A 73 -8.42 2.02 30.43
C CYS A 73 -9.05 3.39 30.71
N ASN A 74 -8.66 4.02 31.82
CA ASN A 74 -9.16 5.33 32.25
C ASN A 74 -8.66 6.51 31.40
N THR A 75 -7.75 6.31 30.45
CA THR A 75 -7.14 7.39 29.66
C THR A 75 -8.09 7.97 28.61
N GLY A 76 -9.00 7.16 28.06
CA GLY A 76 -9.96 7.64 27.06
C GLY A 76 -9.32 8.06 25.73
N CYS A 77 -8.30 7.33 25.23
CA CYS A 77 -7.58 7.72 24.01
C CYS A 77 -8.51 7.78 22.78
N GLY A 78 -8.30 8.75 21.89
CA GLY A 78 -9.00 8.79 20.61
C GLY A 78 -8.56 7.65 19.69
N ILE A 79 -9.51 6.93 19.11
CA ILE A 79 -9.26 5.81 18.21
C ILE A 79 -9.97 5.98 16.87
N LYS A 80 -9.43 5.33 15.86
CA LYS A 80 -9.96 5.21 14.51
C LYS A 80 -10.30 3.74 14.27
N VAL A 81 -11.56 3.44 14.07
CA VAL A 81 -12.07 2.08 13.84
C VAL A 81 -12.28 1.90 12.35
N LYS A 82 -11.65 0.87 11.78
CA LYS A 82 -11.78 0.49 10.37
C LYS A 82 -12.86 -0.57 10.22
N LEU A 83 -13.78 -0.31 9.31
CA LEU A 83 -14.92 -1.15 8.99
C LEU A 83 -14.63 -1.95 7.72
N LEU A 84 -14.94 -3.25 7.76
CA LEU A 84 -15.01 -4.10 6.58
C LEU A 84 -16.45 -4.58 6.46
N ASP A 85 -17.15 -4.24 5.38
CA ASP A 85 -18.55 -4.64 5.16
C ASP A 85 -19.49 -4.30 6.34
N GLY A 86 -19.26 -3.15 6.98
CA GLY A 86 -20.02 -2.69 8.16
C GLY A 86 -19.61 -3.33 9.49
N VAL A 87 -18.64 -4.24 9.48
CA VAL A 87 -18.10 -4.91 10.68
C VAL A 87 -16.80 -4.23 11.11
N ALA A 88 -16.66 -3.88 12.39
CA ALA A 88 -15.40 -3.36 12.91
C ALA A 88 -14.32 -4.45 12.82
N ALA A 89 -13.32 -4.24 11.97
CA ALA A 89 -12.26 -5.21 11.67
C ALA A 89 -10.93 -4.86 12.34
N LYS A 90 -10.65 -3.56 12.56
CA LYS A 90 -9.39 -3.10 13.17
C LYS A 90 -9.59 -1.78 13.92
N ILE A 91 -8.85 -1.60 15.00
CA ILE A 91 -8.75 -0.34 15.74
C ILE A 91 -7.33 0.18 15.59
N ASP A 92 -7.17 1.47 15.29
CA ASP A 92 -5.90 2.18 15.28
C ASP A 92 -6.04 3.50 16.06
N GLY A 93 -4.92 4.20 16.29
CA GLY A 93 -4.96 5.50 16.97
C GLY A 93 -5.55 6.58 16.06
N ASN A 94 -6.33 7.49 16.64
CA ASN A 94 -6.81 8.64 15.89
C ASN A 94 -5.68 9.67 15.69
N PRO A 95 -5.27 10.03 14.46
CA PRO A 95 -4.22 11.02 14.22
C PRO A 95 -4.57 12.42 14.77
N TYR A 96 -5.85 12.77 14.89
CA TYR A 96 -6.29 14.04 15.48
C TYR A 96 -6.21 14.07 17.01
N SER A 97 -6.05 12.91 17.65
CA SER A 97 -5.97 12.82 19.10
C SER A 97 -4.54 13.12 19.55
N PRO A 98 -4.33 14.06 20.50
CA PRO A 98 -3.01 14.38 21.00
C PRO A 98 -2.35 13.19 21.73
N TRP A 99 -3.14 12.22 22.20
CA TRP A 99 -2.65 11.02 22.85
C TRP A 99 -2.05 9.99 21.91
N ASN A 100 -2.32 10.10 20.61
CA ASN A 100 -2.04 9.03 19.65
C ASN A 100 -1.00 9.43 18.62
N MET A 101 -0.69 10.71 18.44
CA MET A 101 0.23 11.15 17.39
C MET A 101 0.99 12.39 17.81
N TRP A 102 2.31 12.39 17.55
CA TRP A 102 3.18 13.57 17.63
C TRP A 102 4.07 13.59 16.37
N PRO A 103 4.18 14.71 15.64
CA PRO A 103 3.54 16.00 15.87
C PRO A 103 2.01 15.96 15.64
N HIS A 104 1.28 16.83 16.33
CA HIS A 104 -0.17 16.91 16.20
C HIS A 104 -0.56 17.59 14.88
N PRO A 105 -1.35 16.95 14.01
CA PRO A 105 -1.90 17.61 12.83
C PRO A 105 -2.92 18.67 13.24
N ALA A 106 -3.10 19.71 12.41
CA ALA A 106 -4.16 20.69 12.62
C ALA A 106 -5.53 20.01 12.50
N TYR A 107 -6.45 20.29 13.43
CA TYR A 107 -7.79 19.70 13.42
C TYR A 107 -8.62 20.07 12.18
N THR A 108 -8.24 21.15 11.48
CA THR A 108 -8.83 21.58 10.21
C THR A 108 -8.34 20.78 9.01
N THR A 109 -7.39 19.86 9.18
CA THR A 109 -6.95 19.00 8.08
C THR A 109 -8.11 18.10 7.61
N PRO A 110 -8.27 17.88 6.30
CA PRO A 110 -9.38 17.11 5.77
C PRO A 110 -9.21 15.62 6.11
N ILE A 111 -10.33 14.96 6.45
CA ILE A 111 -10.37 13.54 6.83
C ILE A 111 -9.74 12.64 5.76
N GLY A 112 -9.92 12.95 4.48
CA GLY A 112 -9.31 12.18 3.38
C GLY A 112 -7.77 12.12 3.43
N GLN A 113 -7.10 13.15 3.98
CA GLN A 113 -5.64 13.13 4.15
C GLN A 113 -5.22 12.36 5.40
N MET A 114 -6.03 12.41 6.46
CA MET A 114 -5.75 11.71 7.72
C MET A 114 -6.22 10.25 7.74
N ALA A 115 -6.99 9.84 6.73
CA ALA A 115 -7.50 8.47 6.63
C ALA A 115 -6.37 7.44 6.47
N THR A 116 -5.30 7.80 5.75
CA THR A 116 -4.12 6.94 5.53
C THR A 116 -3.09 7.01 6.66
N VAL A 117 -3.26 7.96 7.59
CA VAL A 117 -2.34 8.18 8.71
C VAL A 117 -2.86 7.43 9.94
N GLU A 118 -2.01 6.57 10.50
CA GLU A 118 -2.33 5.81 11.70
C GLU A 118 -1.65 6.42 12.92
N GLY A 119 -2.45 6.71 13.96
CA GLY A 119 -1.91 7.08 15.27
C GLY A 119 -1.39 5.85 16.02
N ALA A 120 -0.39 6.05 16.86
CA ALA A 120 0.06 5.06 17.83
C ALA A 120 -1.09 4.71 18.79
N LEU A 121 -1.20 3.42 19.12
CA LEU A 121 -2.16 2.91 20.08
C LEU A 121 -1.54 1.77 20.87
N CYS A 122 -1.79 1.73 22.18
CA CYS A 122 -1.25 0.68 23.04
C CYS A 122 -1.91 -0.68 22.76
N PRO A 123 -1.28 -1.80 23.19
CA PRO A 123 -1.82 -3.14 22.99
C PRO A 123 -3.25 -3.34 23.54
N LYS A 124 -3.61 -2.62 24.62
CA LYS A 124 -4.97 -2.67 25.20
C LYS A 124 -6.01 -2.12 24.24
N GLY A 125 -5.75 -0.94 23.66
CA GLY A 125 -6.67 -0.34 22.69
C GLY A 125 -6.78 -1.16 21.42
N GLN A 126 -5.65 -1.71 20.96
CA GLN A 126 -5.60 -2.61 19.80
C GLN A 126 -6.41 -3.90 20.02
N ALA A 127 -6.41 -4.45 21.23
CA ALA A 127 -7.19 -5.62 21.61
C ALA A 127 -8.68 -5.33 21.87
N GLY A 128 -9.13 -4.08 21.78
CA GLY A 128 -10.50 -3.68 22.15
C GLY A 128 -11.61 -4.36 21.35
N LEU A 129 -11.33 -4.88 20.14
CA LEU A 129 -12.29 -5.68 19.37
C LEU A 129 -12.70 -6.96 20.10
N GLN A 130 -11.80 -7.56 20.90
CA GLN A 130 -12.06 -8.83 21.57
C GLN A 130 -13.30 -8.72 22.46
N THR A 131 -13.47 -7.61 23.19
CA THR A 131 -14.64 -7.41 24.06
C THR A 131 -15.96 -7.38 23.30
N ALA A 132 -15.97 -6.86 22.07
CA ALA A 132 -17.18 -6.75 21.26
C ALA A 132 -17.58 -8.10 20.65
N TYR A 133 -16.59 -8.90 20.23
CA TYR A 133 -16.78 -10.18 19.52
C TYR A 133 -16.52 -11.43 20.37
N ASP A 134 -16.37 -11.27 21.70
CA ASP A 134 -16.20 -12.41 22.61
C ASP A 134 -17.47 -13.29 22.59
N PRO A 135 -17.37 -14.60 22.30
CA PRO A 135 -18.52 -15.51 22.34
C PRO A 135 -19.16 -15.62 23.74
N TYR A 136 -18.42 -15.29 24.81
CA TYR A 136 -18.91 -15.32 26.18
C TYR A 136 -19.40 -13.95 26.71
N ARG A 137 -19.51 -12.94 25.83
CA ARG A 137 -20.06 -11.63 26.20
C ARG A 137 -21.51 -11.75 26.68
N ILE A 138 -21.88 -10.93 27.66
CA ILE A 138 -23.27 -10.82 28.15
C ILE A 138 -24.17 -10.27 27.02
N VAL A 139 -25.16 -11.06 26.60
CA VAL A 139 -26.10 -10.74 25.51
C VAL A 139 -27.55 -10.55 25.97
N SER A 140 -27.91 -11.01 27.16
CA SER A 140 -29.25 -10.89 27.74
C SER A 140 -29.19 -10.47 29.20
N VAL A 141 -30.24 -9.80 29.67
CA VAL A 141 -30.46 -9.52 31.10
C VAL A 141 -30.94 -10.81 31.76
N LEU A 142 -30.44 -11.10 32.96
CA LEU A 142 -30.83 -12.26 33.76
C LEU A 142 -32.17 -12.04 34.46
#